data_AF-A0A967AI82-F1
#
_entry.id   AF-A0A967AI82-F1
#
_cell.length_a   1.000
_cell.length_b   1.000
_cell.length_c   1.000
_cell.angle_alpha   90.00
_cell.angle_beta   90.00
_cell.angle_gamma   90.00
#
_symmetry.space_group_name_H-M   'P 1'
#
loop_
_entity.id
_entity.type
_entity.pdbx_description
1 polymer ?
#
loop_
_entity_poly.entity_id
_entity_poly.type
_entity_poly.pdbx_seq_one_letter_code
_entity_poly.pdbx_strand_id
1 'polypeptide(L)'
;MLNGLPCRLVRVLPCCGALVMMSLFHSPALADIRVVNAEGEHRMGDRDTREDAIRLAVEAAKRNALEQVAVYLESVTVVSDMDVTKDEIRTYTAGLVIVLAQQVTTTLDGDVVVIHVNLLAQMDTDEVARAITALRENEDARVQLAVLKKENEQLQEELNAVNQMLGTAATPEQVQQAAQKRKEILNRVQSNAMVSQAWTNWVLVSPGGISQGLLNSASGLSPANPHIAVAQQIIAYRQPRVPGQSPTPASRPPQMPKHEMIPPPGVSGAPRTLNEMIHRAPTRPPHLNHPGGGE
;
A
#
# COMPACT_ATOMS: atom_id res chain seq x y z
N MET A 1 67.53 -60.27 -26.00
CA MET A 1 67.78 -58.81 -26.00
C MET A 1 66.42 -58.15 -25.94
N LEU A 2 65.96 -57.41 -24.93
CA LEU A 2 66.51 -56.88 -23.69
C LEU A 2 65.48 -57.17 -22.57
N ASN A 3 65.97 -57.65 -21.42
CA ASN A 3 65.25 -57.71 -20.15
C ASN A 3 65.39 -56.38 -19.42
N GLY A 4 64.36 -55.94 -18.71
CA GLY A 4 64.40 -54.75 -17.84
C GLY A 4 63.19 -54.65 -16.90
N LEU A 5 63.26 -55.35 -15.77
CA LEU A 5 62.60 -54.99 -14.49
C LEU A 5 63.52 -53.98 -13.76
N PRO A 6 63.09 -53.17 -12.76
CA PRO A 6 62.33 -53.66 -11.59
C PRO A 6 61.45 -52.64 -10.80
N CYS A 7 60.88 -53.15 -9.69
CA CYS A 7 60.47 -52.41 -8.47
C CYS A 7 59.21 -51.53 -8.56
N ARG A 8 58.24 -51.54 -7.63
CA ARG A 8 58.18 -51.96 -6.23
C ARG A 8 56.72 -52.17 -5.81
N LEU A 9 56.54 -53.12 -4.88
CA LEU A 9 55.30 -53.51 -4.21
C LEU A 9 55.18 -52.76 -2.87
N VAL A 10 54.09 -52.03 -2.60
CA VAL A 10 53.59 -51.78 -1.22
C VAL A 10 52.04 -51.68 -1.22
N ARG A 11 51.42 -52.58 -0.45
CA ARG A 11 50.01 -52.68 0.02
C ARG A 11 49.54 -51.38 0.72
N VAL A 12 48.27 -50.98 0.83
CA VAL A 12 47.12 -51.51 1.63
C VAL A 12 45.95 -50.53 1.33
N LEU A 13 44.80 -50.96 0.78
CA LEU A 13 43.44 -51.11 1.40
C LEU A 13 42.75 -49.80 1.94
N PRO A 14 41.41 -49.73 2.10
CA PRO A 14 40.53 -48.78 1.40
C PRO A 14 39.64 -47.98 2.38
N CYS A 15 39.71 -46.65 2.39
CA CYS A 15 38.81 -45.87 3.23
C CYS A 15 37.57 -45.41 2.48
N CYS A 16 36.43 -45.96 2.90
CA CYS A 16 35.09 -45.43 2.76
C CYS A 16 35.07 -43.90 2.73
N GLY A 17 34.78 -43.33 1.56
CA GLY A 17 34.37 -41.94 1.41
C GLY A 17 32.96 -41.94 0.87
N ALA A 18 31.97 -42.06 1.77
CA ALA A 18 30.57 -41.87 1.44
C ALA A 18 30.41 -40.45 0.86
N LEU A 19 30.26 -40.36 -0.46
CA LEU A 19 29.92 -39.12 -1.15
C LEU A 19 28.41 -38.91 -0.94
N VAL A 20 28.04 -38.55 0.29
CA VAL A 20 26.74 -37.95 0.59
C VAL A 20 26.76 -36.60 -0.12
N MET A 21 26.30 -36.59 -1.36
CA MET A 21 25.96 -35.39 -2.10
C MET A 21 24.85 -34.72 -1.29
N MET A 22 25.27 -33.86 -0.37
CA MET A 22 24.45 -33.01 0.47
C MET A 22 23.65 -32.11 -0.47
N SER A 23 22.49 -32.61 -0.89
CA SER A 23 21.50 -31.86 -1.62
C SER A 23 21.22 -30.62 -0.80
N LEU A 24 21.68 -29.47 -1.30
CA LEU A 24 21.26 -28.17 -0.83
C LEU A 24 19.75 -28.12 -1.02
N PHE A 25 19.01 -28.50 0.02
CA PHE A 25 17.62 -28.14 0.20
C PHE A 25 17.60 -26.61 0.33
N HIS A 26 17.68 -25.93 -0.81
CA HIS A 26 17.18 -24.57 -0.92
C HIS A 26 15.68 -24.71 -0.75
N SER A 27 15.20 -24.56 0.47
CA SER A 27 13.78 -24.31 0.70
C SER A 27 13.42 -23.12 -0.18
N PRO A 28 12.48 -23.25 -1.13
CA PRO A 28 11.94 -22.06 -1.76
C PRO A 28 11.34 -21.24 -0.62
N ALA A 29 11.87 -20.03 -0.40
CA ALA A 29 11.18 -19.05 0.42
C ALA A 29 9.84 -18.83 -0.27
N LEU A 30 8.79 -19.43 0.29
CA LEU A 30 7.43 -19.17 -0.15
C LEU A 30 7.12 -17.74 0.28
N ALA A 31 6.78 -16.90 -0.69
CA ALA A 31 6.25 -15.56 -0.43
C ALA A 31 5.13 -15.66 0.61
N ASP A 32 5.35 -15.09 1.79
CA ASP A 32 4.38 -15.15 2.90
C ASP A 32 3.33 -14.05 2.70
N ILE A 33 2.24 -14.45 2.04
CA ILE A 33 1.08 -13.60 1.83
C ILE A 33 0.30 -13.52 3.13
N ARG A 34 0.28 -12.34 3.76
CA ARG A 34 -0.44 -12.08 5.00
C ARG A 34 -1.74 -11.33 4.74
N VAL A 35 -2.83 -11.85 5.29
CA VAL A 35 -4.14 -11.17 5.30
C VAL A 35 -4.43 -10.66 6.71
N VAL A 36 -4.88 -9.42 6.81
CA VAL A 36 -5.32 -8.77 8.05
C VAL A 36 -6.79 -8.35 7.92
N ASN A 37 -7.54 -8.53 9.01
CA ASN A 37 -8.90 -8.03 9.12
C ASN A 37 -8.89 -6.82 10.07
N ALA A 38 -9.24 -5.66 9.55
CA ALA A 38 -9.25 -4.41 10.29
C ALA A 38 -10.64 -3.81 10.34
N GLU A 39 -11.04 -3.37 11.52
CA GLU A 39 -12.35 -2.79 11.76
C GLU A 39 -12.21 -1.31 12.03
N GLY A 40 -13.22 -0.53 11.63
CA GLY A 40 -13.36 0.87 11.96
C GLY A 40 -14.81 1.20 12.17
N GLU A 41 -15.10 2.10 13.10
CA GLU A 41 -16.46 2.54 13.37
C GLU A 41 -16.54 4.05 13.49
N HIS A 42 -17.73 4.58 13.19
CA HIS A 42 -18.09 5.95 13.46
C HIS A 42 -19.51 6.01 14.00
N ARG A 43 -19.65 6.62 15.17
CA ARG A 43 -20.94 6.93 15.78
C ARG A 43 -21.45 8.23 15.20
N MET A 44 -22.60 8.18 14.53
CA MET A 44 -23.16 9.36 13.87
C MET A 44 -23.58 10.38 14.91
N GLY A 45 -23.10 11.61 14.76
CA GLY A 45 -23.69 12.77 15.43
C GLY A 45 -24.91 13.30 14.67
N ASP A 46 -25.70 14.16 15.31
CA ASP A 46 -26.92 14.76 14.74
C ASP A 46 -26.71 15.47 13.39
N ARG A 47 -25.46 15.88 13.11
CA ARG A 47 -25.07 16.63 11.92
C ARG A 47 -24.30 15.80 10.90
N ASP A 48 -24.16 14.50 11.14
CA ASP A 48 -23.52 13.60 10.20
C ASP A 48 -24.50 13.11 9.16
N THR A 49 -24.05 13.15 7.91
CA THR A 49 -24.67 12.34 6.87
C THR A 49 -24.16 10.90 6.96
N ARG A 50 -24.94 9.95 6.43
CA ARG A 50 -24.48 8.56 6.32
C ARG A 50 -23.18 8.46 5.50
N GLU A 51 -23.02 9.30 4.48
CA GLU A 51 -21.81 9.33 3.66
C GLU A 51 -20.58 9.75 4.49
N ASP A 52 -20.71 10.81 5.30
CA ASP A 52 -19.63 11.27 6.17
C ASP A 52 -19.22 10.19 7.18
N ALA A 53 -20.22 9.55 7.80
CA ALA A 53 -19.99 8.50 8.78
C ALA A 53 -19.26 7.29 8.18
N ILE A 54 -19.61 6.88 6.96
CA ILE A 54 -18.88 5.84 6.24
C ILE A 54 -17.44 6.25 5.97
N ARG A 55 -17.20 7.48 5.50
CA ARG A 55 -15.84 7.95 5.23
C ARG A 55 -14.98 7.93 6.49
N LEU A 56 -15.52 8.39 7.62
CA LEU A 56 -14.83 8.38 8.90
C LEU A 56 -14.54 6.96 9.40
N ALA A 57 -15.52 6.06 9.33
CA ALA A 57 -15.34 4.66 9.71
C ALA A 57 -14.32 3.95 8.82
N VAL A 58 -14.28 4.26 7.52
CA VAL A 58 -13.28 3.72 6.58
C VAL A 58 -11.88 4.23 6.91
N GLU A 59 -11.71 5.53 7.17
CA GLU A 59 -10.41 6.06 7.57
C GLU A 59 -9.95 5.47 8.91
N ALA A 60 -10.87 5.19 9.85
CA ALA A 60 -10.55 4.42 11.06
C ALA A 60 -10.09 2.99 10.74
N ALA A 61 -10.81 2.26 9.88
CA ALA A 61 -10.46 0.89 9.49
C ALA A 61 -9.10 0.82 8.77
N LYS A 62 -8.81 1.76 7.88
CA LYS A 62 -7.52 1.86 7.18
C LYS A 62 -6.36 2.07 8.15
N ARG A 63 -6.50 2.98 9.11
CA ARG A 63 -5.47 3.21 10.15
C ARG A 63 -5.24 1.95 10.99
N ASN A 64 -6.33 1.28 11.39
CA ASN A 64 -6.24 0.03 12.14
C ASN A 64 -5.56 -1.08 11.32
N ALA A 65 -5.80 -1.16 10.01
CA ALA A 65 -5.09 -2.08 9.13
C ALA A 65 -3.59 -1.80 9.11
N LEU A 66 -3.19 -0.55 8.88
CA LEU A 66 -1.78 -0.15 8.84
C LEU A 66 -1.06 -0.40 10.18
N GLU A 67 -1.74 -0.19 11.31
CA GLU A 67 -1.14 -0.48 12.61
C GLU A 67 -0.96 -1.98 12.83
N GLN A 68 -1.96 -2.82 12.50
CA GLN A 68 -1.80 -4.28 12.55
C GLN A 68 -0.67 -4.77 11.63
N VAL A 69 -0.59 -4.22 10.43
CA VAL A 69 0.51 -4.48 9.48
C VAL A 69 1.85 -4.12 10.10
N ALA A 70 1.98 -2.92 10.68
CA ALA A 70 3.21 -2.46 11.28
C ALA A 70 3.65 -3.34 12.46
N VAL A 71 2.73 -3.73 13.34
CA VAL A 71 2.99 -4.62 14.48
C VAL A 71 3.46 -6.00 14.01
N TYR A 72 2.80 -6.56 12.97
CA TYR A 72 3.21 -7.84 12.40
C TYR A 72 4.62 -7.75 11.82
N LEU A 73 4.87 -6.75 10.97
CA LEU A 73 6.16 -6.59 10.32
C LEU A 73 7.27 -6.31 11.34
N GLU A 74 7.02 -5.53 12.39
CA GLU A 74 7.98 -5.34 13.49
C GLU A 74 8.40 -6.68 14.11
N SER A 75 7.45 -7.62 14.29
CA SER A 75 7.77 -8.95 14.82
C SER A 75 8.58 -9.82 13.85
N VAL A 76 8.37 -9.67 12.53
CA VAL A 76 9.03 -10.48 11.50
C VAL A 76 10.38 -9.90 11.09
N THR A 77 10.52 -8.57 11.01
CA THR A 77 11.78 -7.90 10.62
C THR A 77 12.86 -8.05 11.69
N VAL A 78 12.48 -8.11 12.97
CA VAL A 78 13.40 -8.47 14.07
C VAL A 78 13.95 -9.88 13.90
N VAL A 79 13.16 -10.81 13.36
CA VAL A 79 13.57 -12.21 13.12
C VAL A 79 14.47 -12.34 11.89
N SER A 80 14.30 -11.47 10.89
CA SER A 80 15.06 -11.49 9.64
C SER A 80 16.37 -10.70 9.65
N ASP A 81 16.79 -10.17 10.81
CA ASP A 81 18.03 -9.37 11.00
C ASP A 81 18.11 -8.13 10.08
N MET A 82 16.95 -7.67 9.62
CA MET A 82 16.82 -6.41 8.91
C MET A 82 16.78 -5.31 9.96
N ASP A 83 17.85 -4.54 10.10
CA ASP A 83 17.91 -3.36 10.98
C ASP A 83 16.93 -2.28 10.47
N VAL A 84 15.62 -2.49 10.66
CA VAL A 84 14.51 -1.67 10.18
C VAL A 84 13.70 -1.21 11.37
N THR A 85 13.52 0.11 11.49
CA THR A 85 12.76 0.69 12.59
C THR A 85 11.25 0.60 12.35
N LYS A 86 10.46 0.56 13.42
CA LYS A 86 8.99 0.64 13.36
C LYS A 86 8.49 1.85 12.56
N ASP A 87 9.20 2.97 12.64
CA ASP A 87 8.86 4.18 11.91
C ASP A 87 9.07 4.05 10.40
N GLU A 88 10.10 3.33 9.96
CA GLU A 88 10.31 3.04 8.54
C GLU A 88 9.25 2.07 8.00
N ILE A 89 8.90 1.04 8.78
CA ILE A 89 7.80 0.13 8.44
C ILE A 89 6.51 0.93 8.22
N ARG A 90 6.13 1.78 9.19
CA ARG A 90 4.94 2.64 9.07
C ARG A 90 5.00 3.59 7.88
N THR A 91 6.18 4.10 7.54
CA THR A 91 6.36 5.09 6.47
C THR A 91 6.27 4.46 5.08
N TYR A 92 6.80 3.24 4.91
CA TYR A 92 6.97 2.64 3.57
C TYR A 92 5.89 1.64 3.18
N THR A 93 5.13 1.10 4.14
CA THR A 93 4.20 -0.02 3.88
C THR A 93 2.83 0.41 3.38
N ALA A 94 2.42 1.66 3.59
CA ALA A 94 1.08 2.11 3.25
C ALA A 94 0.73 1.97 1.76
N GLY A 95 1.72 2.09 0.86
CA GLY A 95 1.56 1.90 -0.59
C GLY A 95 1.52 0.44 -1.05
N LEU A 96 1.77 -0.52 -0.15
CA LEU A 96 1.95 -1.95 -0.46
C LEU A 96 0.82 -2.84 0.06
N VAL A 97 -0.05 -2.30 0.90
CA VAL A 97 -1.20 -3.02 1.43
C VAL A 97 -2.35 -2.94 0.42
N ILE A 98 -2.81 -4.10 -0.04
CA ILE A 98 -3.91 -4.25 -1.00
C ILE A 98 -5.20 -4.53 -0.25
N VAL A 99 -6.30 -3.86 -0.61
CA VAL A 99 -7.61 -4.16 -0.01
C VAL A 99 -8.32 -5.20 -0.85
N LEU A 100 -8.61 -6.33 -0.23
CA LEU A 100 -9.34 -7.44 -0.84
C LEU A 100 -10.84 -7.25 -0.77
N ALA A 101 -11.34 -6.77 0.37
CA ALA A 101 -12.78 -6.55 0.58
C ALA A 101 -13.03 -5.42 1.58
N GLN A 102 -14.16 -4.75 1.41
CA GLN A 102 -14.69 -3.80 2.38
C GLN A 102 -16.19 -4.07 2.54
N GLN A 103 -16.61 -4.26 3.79
CA GLN A 103 -18.01 -4.40 4.16
C GLN A 103 -18.41 -3.22 5.05
N VAL A 104 -19.57 -2.62 4.76
CA VAL A 104 -20.15 -1.56 5.58
C VAL A 104 -21.45 -2.10 6.17
N THR A 105 -21.56 -2.06 7.49
CA THR A 105 -22.79 -2.39 8.22
C THR A 105 -23.25 -1.20 9.05
N THR A 106 -24.55 -1.13 9.30
CA THR A 106 -25.16 -0.09 10.11
C THR A 106 -25.90 -0.77 11.25
N THR A 107 -25.62 -0.33 12.47
CA THR A 107 -26.27 -0.81 13.69
C THR A 107 -26.84 0.38 14.45
N LEU A 108 -27.65 0.09 15.46
CA LEU A 108 -28.20 1.09 16.37
C LEU A 108 -27.75 0.72 17.78
N ASP A 109 -27.04 1.62 18.44
CA ASP A 109 -26.66 1.51 19.85
C ASP A 109 -27.44 2.55 20.65
N GLY A 110 -28.51 2.10 21.31
CA GLY A 110 -29.52 2.99 21.89
C GLY A 110 -30.28 3.74 20.80
N ASP A 111 -30.12 5.06 20.77
CA ASP A 111 -30.64 5.98 19.75
C ASP A 111 -29.57 6.44 18.74
N VAL A 112 -28.32 6.00 18.91
CA VAL A 112 -27.19 6.41 18.07
C VAL A 112 -27.00 5.42 16.92
N VAL A 113 -27.03 5.92 15.70
CA VAL A 113 -26.66 5.13 14.51
C VAL A 113 -25.15 4.95 14.46
N VAL A 114 -24.68 3.71 14.38
CA VAL A 114 -23.26 3.38 14.29
C VAL A 114 -22.97 2.75 12.94
N ILE A 115 -21.99 3.32 12.23
CA ILE A 115 -21.47 2.73 11.00
C ILE A 115 -20.24 1.91 11.36
N HIS A 116 -20.27 0.63 11.02
CA HIS A 116 -19.12 -0.26 11.13
C HIS A 116 -18.58 -0.58 9.74
N VAL A 117 -17.26 -0.63 9.64
CA VAL A 117 -16.53 -0.98 8.44
C VAL A 117 -15.59 -2.11 8.79
N ASN A 118 -15.71 -3.21 8.07
CA ASN A 118 -14.76 -4.31 8.12
C ASN A 118 -13.96 -4.30 6.81
N LEU A 119 -12.63 -4.28 6.93
CA LEU A 119 -11.69 -4.15 5.84
C LEU A 119 -10.73 -5.34 5.85
N LEU A 120 -10.79 -6.13 4.79
CA LEU A 120 -9.88 -7.24 4.56
C LEU A 120 -8.73 -6.74 3.70
N ALA A 121 -7.53 -6.68 4.26
CA ALA A 121 -6.33 -6.21 3.59
C ALA A 121 -5.27 -7.32 3.50
N GLN A 122 -4.42 -7.24 2.49
CA GLN A 122 -3.38 -8.21 2.19
C GLN A 122 -2.05 -7.50 1.93
N MET A 123 -0.96 -8.15 2.30
CA MET A 123 0.38 -7.78 1.87
C MET A 123 1.19 -9.03 1.54
N ASP A 124 2.17 -8.88 0.67
CA ASP A 124 3.27 -9.83 0.49
C ASP A 124 4.46 -9.35 1.34
N THR A 125 4.87 -10.14 2.34
CA THR A 125 5.96 -9.73 3.24
C THR A 125 7.30 -9.61 2.53
N ASP A 126 7.54 -10.41 1.48
CA ASP A 126 8.78 -10.35 0.72
C ASP A 126 8.80 -9.11 -0.18
N GLU A 127 7.64 -8.76 -0.76
CA GLU A 127 7.49 -7.51 -1.49
C GLU A 127 7.74 -6.31 -0.57
N VAL A 128 7.18 -6.34 0.65
CA VAL A 128 7.42 -5.31 1.65
C VAL A 128 8.90 -5.20 2.03
N ALA A 129 9.59 -6.32 2.28
CA ALA A 129 11.01 -6.30 2.61
C ALA A 129 11.88 -5.74 1.47
N ARG A 130 11.61 -6.15 0.22
CA ARG A 130 12.26 -5.59 -0.98
C ARG A 130 12.00 -4.09 -1.10
N ALA A 131 10.76 -3.68 -0.85
CA ALA A 131 10.38 -2.29 -0.98
C ALA A 131 11.02 -1.38 0.06
N ILE A 132 11.09 -1.82 1.31
CA ILE A 132 11.79 -1.10 2.39
C ILE A 132 13.26 -0.91 2.00
N THR A 133 13.91 -1.95 1.47
CA THR A 133 15.31 -1.87 1.02
C THR A 133 15.48 -0.84 -0.10
N ALA A 134 14.65 -0.91 -1.14
CA ALA A 134 14.73 0.02 -2.27
C ALA A 134 14.43 1.48 -1.87
N LEU A 135 13.47 1.69 -0.96
CA LEU A 135 13.09 3.02 -0.47
C LEU A 135 14.17 3.65 0.41
N ARG A 136 14.93 2.84 1.16
CA ARG A 136 16.06 3.33 1.97
C ARG A 136 17.18 3.93 1.13
N GLU A 137 17.41 3.37 -0.06
CA GLU A 137 18.42 3.84 -1.01
C GLU A 137 17.93 5.02 -1.87
N ASN A 138 16.64 5.33 -1.83
CA ASN A 138 16.04 6.43 -2.57
C ASN A 138 15.72 7.63 -1.66
N GLU A 139 16.68 8.54 -1.53
CA GLU A 139 16.56 9.74 -0.69
C GLU A 139 15.33 10.61 -1.03
N ASP A 140 15.03 10.81 -2.32
CA ASP A 140 13.89 11.63 -2.73
C ASP A 140 12.57 11.02 -2.22
N ALA A 141 12.35 9.72 -2.46
CA ALA A 141 11.15 9.04 -1.99
C ALA A 141 11.08 8.98 -0.46
N ARG A 142 12.21 8.69 0.20
CA ARG A 142 12.29 8.60 1.66
C ARG A 142 11.87 9.89 2.34
N VAL A 143 12.44 11.01 1.91
CA VAL A 143 12.13 12.34 2.48
C VAL A 143 10.66 12.67 2.27
N GLN A 144 10.12 12.44 1.06
CA GLN A 144 8.75 12.81 0.74
C GLN A 144 7.73 11.93 1.47
N LEU A 145 7.98 10.62 1.61
CA LEU A 145 7.12 9.73 2.38
C LEU A 145 7.11 10.07 3.87
N ALA A 146 8.26 10.47 4.45
CA ALA A 146 8.32 10.92 5.84
C ALA A 146 7.52 12.23 6.05
N VAL A 147 7.57 13.16 5.10
CA VAL A 147 6.76 14.38 5.13
C VAL A 147 5.27 14.06 5.04
N LEU A 148 4.87 13.18 4.12
CA LEU A 148 3.47 12.74 3.95
C LEU A 148 2.93 12.05 5.21
N LYS A 149 3.74 11.20 5.87
CA LYS A 149 3.38 10.57 7.15
C LYS A 149 3.07 11.64 8.20
N LYS A 150 4.00 12.59 8.40
CA LYS A 150 3.84 13.66 9.40
C LYS A 150 2.63 14.54 9.12
N GLU A 151 2.38 14.89 7.86
CA GLU A 151 1.19 15.67 7.50
C GLU A 151 -0.10 14.88 7.78
N ASN A 152 -0.13 13.58 7.50
CA ASN A 152 -1.31 12.76 7.82
C ASN A 152 -1.56 12.64 9.33
N GLU A 153 -0.52 12.59 10.15
CA GLU A 153 -0.64 12.66 11.61
C GLU A 153 -1.28 13.99 12.05
N GLN A 154 -0.83 15.12 11.49
CA GLN A 154 -1.41 16.45 11.76
C GLN A 154 -2.86 16.57 11.26
N LEU A 155 -3.14 16.09 10.05
CA LEU A 155 -4.50 16.07 9.49
C LEU A 155 -5.45 15.23 10.34
N GLN A 156 -4.96 14.16 10.96
CA GLN A 156 -5.76 13.35 11.86
C GLN A 156 -6.13 14.10 13.14
N GLU A 157 -5.19 14.88 13.70
CA GLU A 157 -5.45 15.75 14.84
C GLU A 157 -6.46 16.86 14.48
N GLU A 158 -6.28 17.51 13.31
CA GLU A 158 -7.22 18.49 12.78
C GLU A 158 -8.61 17.88 12.57
N LEU A 159 -8.69 16.66 12.02
CA LEU A 159 -9.95 15.96 11.79
C LEU A 159 -10.71 15.73 13.11
N ASN A 160 -9.99 15.30 14.14
CA ASN A 160 -10.57 15.09 15.47
C ASN A 160 -11.10 16.41 16.05
N ALA A 161 -10.33 17.49 15.95
CA ALA A 161 -10.76 18.81 16.41
C ALA A 161 -12.00 19.31 15.65
N VAL A 162 -12.03 19.14 14.33
CA VAL A 162 -13.18 19.52 13.49
C VAL A 162 -14.42 18.70 13.80
N ASN A 163 -14.27 17.39 14.06
CA ASN A 163 -15.39 16.54 14.47
C ASN A 163 -15.97 16.98 15.83
N GLN A 164 -15.11 17.40 16.77
CA GLN A 164 -15.56 17.97 18.04
C GLN A 164 -16.31 19.31 17.83
N MET A 165 -15.77 20.21 17.01
CA MET A 165 -16.44 21.47 16.66
C MET A 165 -17.79 21.23 15.99
N LEU A 166 -17.90 20.22 15.12
CA LEU A 166 -19.18 19.82 14.51
C LEU A 166 -20.20 19.36 15.55
N GLY A 167 -19.77 18.67 16.62
CA GLY A 167 -20.64 18.29 17.72
C GLY A 167 -21.17 19.50 18.50
N THR A 168 -20.32 20.51 18.74
CA THR A 168 -20.66 21.67 19.59
C THR A 168 -21.12 22.92 18.84
N ALA A 169 -21.14 22.91 17.51
CA ALA A 169 -21.54 24.06 16.70
C ALA A 169 -22.96 24.55 17.07
N ALA A 170 -23.15 25.87 17.16
CA ALA A 170 -24.42 26.47 17.57
C ALA A 170 -25.18 27.09 16.40
N THR A 171 -24.48 27.51 15.34
CA THR A 171 -25.07 28.20 14.19
C THR A 171 -24.96 27.37 12.90
N PRO A 172 -25.88 27.54 11.94
CA PRO A 172 -25.78 26.88 10.63
C PRO A 172 -24.46 27.19 9.90
N GLU A 173 -23.94 28.41 10.05
CA GLU A 173 -22.67 28.81 9.45
C GLU A 173 -21.48 28.03 10.02
N GLN A 174 -21.42 27.84 11.35
CA GLN A 174 -20.39 27.03 12.00
C GLN A 174 -20.45 25.57 11.54
N VAL A 175 -21.67 25.02 11.42
CA VAL A 175 -21.88 23.66 10.93
C VAL A 175 -21.36 23.52 9.50
N GLN A 176 -21.71 24.46 8.62
CA GLN A 176 -21.27 24.44 7.22
C GLN A 176 -19.75 24.56 7.10
N GLN A 177 -19.12 25.48 7.84
CA GLN A 177 -17.68 25.67 7.82
C GLN A 177 -16.93 24.42 8.32
N ALA A 178 -17.38 23.83 9.44
CA ALA A 178 -16.74 22.66 10.01
C ALA A 178 -16.95 21.41 9.12
N ALA A 179 -18.14 21.23 8.53
CA ALA A 179 -18.40 20.16 7.58
C ALA A 179 -17.53 20.27 6.32
N GLN A 180 -17.35 21.49 5.80
CA GLN A 180 -16.49 21.74 4.65
C GLN A 180 -15.02 21.45 4.98
N LYS A 181 -14.54 21.91 6.14
CA LYS A 181 -13.16 21.64 6.60
C LYS A 181 -12.93 20.13 6.81
N ARG A 182 -13.89 19.40 7.38
CA ARG A 182 -13.82 17.93 7.50
C ARG A 182 -13.65 17.27 6.14
N LYS A 183 -14.49 17.66 5.17
CA LYS A 183 -14.43 17.13 3.81
C LYS A 183 -13.07 17.41 3.15
N GLU A 184 -12.54 18.61 3.32
CA GLU A 184 -11.22 18.99 2.82
C GLU A 184 -10.10 18.15 3.43
N ILE A 185 -10.10 17.97 4.76
CA ILE A 185 -9.12 17.13 5.46
C ILE A 185 -9.16 15.69 4.94
N LEU A 186 -10.35 15.08 4.85
CA LEU A 186 -10.50 13.71 4.35
C LEU A 186 -10.05 13.57 2.90
N ASN A 187 -10.35 14.56 2.05
CA ASN A 187 -9.85 14.60 0.67
C ASN A 187 -8.33 14.72 0.63
N ARG A 188 -7.74 15.47 1.56
CA ARG A 188 -6.30 15.68 1.64
C ARG A 188 -5.56 14.43 2.10
N VAL A 189 -6.06 13.74 3.14
CA VAL A 189 -5.52 12.45 3.60
C VAL A 189 -5.51 11.44 2.45
N GLN A 190 -6.62 11.34 1.72
CA GLN A 190 -6.71 10.44 0.58
C GLN A 190 -5.80 10.85 -0.60
N SER A 191 -5.66 12.15 -0.87
CA SER A 191 -4.71 12.67 -1.85
C SER A 191 -3.27 12.32 -1.47
N ASN A 192 -2.88 12.50 -0.20
CA ASN A 192 -1.57 12.12 0.34
C ASN A 192 -1.31 10.62 0.21
N ALA A 193 -2.34 9.79 0.41
CA ALA A 193 -2.27 8.35 0.23
C ALA A 193 -1.92 7.97 -1.22
N MET A 194 -2.57 8.60 -2.21
CA MET A 194 -2.28 8.40 -3.63
C MET A 194 -0.86 8.87 -4.00
N VAL A 195 -0.41 10.01 -3.46
CA VAL A 195 0.97 10.49 -3.67
C VAL A 195 1.99 9.54 -3.06
N SER A 196 1.72 9.03 -1.86
CA SER A 196 2.60 8.05 -1.19
C SER A 196 2.76 6.79 -2.03
N GLN A 197 1.66 6.28 -2.59
CA GLN A 197 1.73 5.12 -3.48
C GLN A 197 2.43 5.45 -4.81
N ALA A 198 2.28 6.65 -5.35
CA ALA A 198 3.01 7.07 -6.54
C ALA A 198 4.53 7.04 -6.31
N TRP A 199 5.00 7.43 -5.11
CA TRP A 199 6.39 7.30 -4.70
C TRP A 199 6.83 5.85 -4.57
N THR A 200 6.06 5.02 -3.86
CA THR A 200 6.34 3.58 -3.74
C THR A 200 6.44 2.92 -5.12
N ASN A 201 5.46 3.15 -6.00
CA ASN A 201 5.45 2.60 -7.35
C ASN A 201 6.63 3.09 -8.19
N TRP A 202 7.01 4.37 -8.09
CA TRP A 202 8.16 4.91 -8.82
C TRP A 202 9.47 4.24 -8.40
N VAL A 203 9.64 3.92 -7.12
CA VAL A 203 10.83 3.21 -6.62
C VAL A 203 10.84 1.74 -7.03
N LEU A 204 9.70 1.05 -6.99
CA LEU A 204 9.63 -0.41 -7.20
C LEU A 204 9.46 -0.81 -8.67
N VAL A 205 8.78 0.01 -9.46
CA VAL A 205 8.43 -0.27 -10.84
C VAL A 205 8.96 0.86 -11.72
N SER A 206 10.08 0.61 -12.39
CA SER A 206 10.48 1.44 -13.54
C SER A 206 9.68 0.94 -14.76
N PRO A 207 8.56 1.57 -15.18
CA PRO A 207 8.48 2.98 -15.60
C PRO A 207 7.22 3.77 -15.16
N GLY A 208 7.31 5.11 -15.17
CA GLY A 208 6.42 6.09 -14.52
C GLY A 208 4.96 6.26 -14.96
N GLY A 209 4.37 5.32 -15.72
CA GLY A 209 2.98 5.43 -16.18
C GLY A 209 1.93 5.29 -15.06
N ILE A 210 2.17 4.38 -14.11
CA ILE A 210 1.25 4.12 -12.99
C ILE A 210 1.28 5.28 -11.99
N SER A 211 2.47 5.80 -11.68
CA SER A 211 2.64 6.94 -10.78
C SER A 211 1.93 8.20 -11.30
N GLN A 212 1.98 8.49 -12.61
CA GLN A 212 1.31 9.68 -13.15
C GLN A 212 -0.22 9.61 -13.03
N GLY A 213 -0.82 8.43 -13.24
CA GLY A 213 -2.26 8.23 -13.08
C GLY A 213 -2.73 8.49 -11.64
N LEU A 214 -1.94 8.05 -10.66
CA LEU A 214 -2.18 8.32 -9.24
C LEU A 214 -2.09 9.81 -8.92
N LEU A 215 -1.05 10.50 -9.42
CA LEU A 215 -0.89 11.94 -9.19
C LEU A 215 -2.02 12.77 -9.82
N ASN A 216 -2.51 12.38 -10.99
CA ASN A 216 -3.67 13.03 -11.61
C ASN A 216 -4.95 12.83 -10.77
N SER A 217 -5.15 11.62 -10.24
CA SER A 217 -6.29 11.31 -9.36
C SER A 217 -6.20 12.09 -8.04
N ALA A 218 -5.00 12.16 -7.46
CA ALA A 218 -4.71 12.94 -6.26
C ALA A 218 -5.04 14.43 -6.46
N SER A 219 -4.72 14.96 -7.65
CA SER A 219 -4.95 16.37 -8.02
C SER A 219 -6.43 16.66 -8.19
N GLY A 220 -7.19 15.74 -8.79
CA GLY A 220 -8.66 15.88 -8.90
C GLY A 220 -9.36 15.92 -7.54
N LEU A 221 -8.79 15.26 -6.51
CA LEU A 221 -9.37 15.21 -5.17
C LEU A 221 -8.96 16.39 -4.28
N SER A 222 -7.69 16.80 -4.34
CA SER A 222 -7.14 17.94 -3.61
C SER A 222 -6.19 18.74 -4.50
N PRO A 223 -6.71 19.68 -5.32
CA PRO A 223 -5.90 20.44 -6.27
C PRO A 223 -4.82 21.30 -5.60
N ALA A 224 -5.08 21.77 -4.38
CA ALA A 224 -4.16 22.55 -3.57
C ALA A 224 -3.13 21.70 -2.79
N ASN A 225 -2.88 20.45 -3.21
CA ASN A 225 -1.90 19.58 -2.58
C ASN A 225 -0.46 19.86 -3.03
N PRO A 226 0.38 20.56 -2.23
CA PRO A 226 1.80 20.79 -2.53
C PRO A 226 2.59 19.53 -2.85
N HIS A 227 2.27 18.38 -2.26
CA HIS A 227 3.03 17.14 -2.48
C HIS A 227 2.87 16.60 -3.90
N ILE A 228 1.78 16.95 -4.57
CA ILE A 228 1.54 16.53 -5.96
C ILE A 228 2.55 17.21 -6.88
N ALA A 229 2.73 18.52 -6.73
CA ALA A 229 3.65 19.27 -7.59
C ALA A 229 5.10 18.79 -7.43
N VAL A 230 5.52 18.53 -6.19
CA VAL A 230 6.84 17.98 -5.88
C VAL A 230 7.00 16.59 -6.50
N ALA A 231 6.01 15.70 -6.32
CA ALA A 231 6.05 14.36 -6.89
C ALA A 231 6.07 14.40 -8.43
N GLN A 232 5.26 15.24 -9.07
CA GLN A 232 5.27 15.41 -10.53
C GLN A 232 6.64 15.85 -11.05
N GLN A 233 7.29 16.79 -10.37
CA GLN A 233 8.61 17.27 -10.77
C GLN A 233 9.70 16.21 -10.61
N ILE A 234 9.66 15.37 -9.58
CA ILE A 234 10.72 14.39 -9.35
C ILE A 234 10.46 13.11 -10.17
N ILE A 235 9.25 12.55 -10.09
CA ILE A 235 8.89 11.29 -10.74
C ILE A 235 8.98 11.39 -12.27
N ALA A 236 8.64 12.55 -12.85
CA ALA A 236 8.68 12.73 -14.31
C ALA A 236 10.11 12.90 -14.88
N TYR A 237 11.04 13.43 -14.09
CA TYR A 237 12.34 13.90 -14.61
C TYR A 237 13.57 13.22 -13.99
N ARG A 238 13.42 12.45 -12.90
CA ARG A 238 14.51 11.67 -12.32
C ARG A 238 14.28 10.18 -12.52
N GLN A 239 15.34 9.45 -12.86
CA GLN A 239 15.33 7.99 -12.78
C GLN A 239 15.49 7.56 -11.32
N PRO A 240 14.73 6.56 -10.85
CA PRO A 240 15.02 5.93 -9.56
C PRO A 240 16.43 5.37 -9.61
N ARG A 241 17.30 5.68 -8.63
CA ARG A 241 18.61 5.03 -8.57
C ARG A 241 18.39 3.56 -8.24
N VAL A 242 18.90 2.66 -9.09
CA VAL A 242 18.90 1.22 -8.83
C VAL A 242 20.09 0.89 -7.94
N PRO A 243 19.92 0.07 -6.87
CA PRO A 243 21.04 -0.42 -6.06
C PRO A 243 22.14 -1.02 -6.93
N GLY A 244 23.38 -0.50 -6.83
CA GLY A 244 24.57 -1.09 -7.45
C GLY A 244 25.02 -0.54 -8.82
N GLN A 245 24.37 0.49 -9.40
CA GLN A 245 24.88 1.11 -10.64
C GLN A 245 25.92 2.21 -10.35
N SER A 246 27.18 1.96 -10.74
CA SER A 246 28.19 3.01 -10.91
C SER A 246 27.83 3.91 -12.10
N PRO A 247 28.15 5.22 -12.10
CA PRO A 247 27.79 6.11 -13.21
C PRO A 247 28.60 5.74 -14.47
N THR A 248 28.01 4.96 -15.37
CA THR A 248 28.59 4.71 -16.69
C THR A 248 28.40 5.93 -17.60
N PRO A 249 29.42 6.37 -18.36
CA PRO A 249 29.27 7.45 -19.34
C PRO A 249 28.29 7.04 -20.44
N ALA A 250 27.45 8.00 -20.84
CA ALA A 250 26.37 7.83 -21.81
C ALA A 250 26.83 7.10 -23.08
N SER A 251 26.17 5.97 -23.39
CA SER A 251 26.24 5.30 -24.68
C SER A 251 24.83 5.09 -25.23
N ARG A 252 24.65 5.53 -26.48
CA ARG A 252 23.48 5.57 -27.37
C ARG A 252 22.45 4.43 -27.22
N PRO A 253 21.14 4.67 -27.43
CA PRO A 253 20.11 3.65 -27.21
C PRO A 253 20.07 2.59 -28.33
N PRO A 254 19.89 1.30 -28.01
CA PRO A 254 19.43 0.30 -28.97
C PRO A 254 17.90 0.35 -29.09
N GLN A 255 17.42 0.33 -30.31
CA GLN A 255 16.01 0.26 -30.67
C GLN A 255 15.49 -1.17 -30.49
N MET A 256 14.38 -1.35 -29.76
CA MET A 256 13.74 -2.67 -29.58
C MET A 256 12.54 -2.88 -30.53
N PRO A 257 12.20 -4.14 -30.88
CA PRO A 257 11.14 -4.47 -31.82
C PRO A 257 9.75 -4.26 -31.20
N LYS A 258 8.79 -3.84 -32.05
CA LYS A 258 7.38 -3.69 -31.68
C LYS A 258 6.70 -5.06 -31.64
N HIS A 259 6.28 -5.50 -30.45
CA HIS A 259 5.20 -6.48 -30.32
C HIS A 259 4.04 -5.83 -29.60
N GLU A 260 2.93 -5.76 -30.31
CA GLU A 260 1.66 -5.19 -29.89
C GLU A 260 0.92 -6.23 -29.04
N MET A 261 0.76 -5.94 -27.74
CA MET A 261 -0.07 -6.77 -26.85
C MET A 261 -1.53 -6.37 -27.02
N ILE A 262 -2.32 -7.27 -27.60
CA ILE A 262 -3.78 -7.17 -27.63
C ILE A 262 -4.31 -7.59 -26.25
N PRO A 263 -5.10 -6.77 -25.53
CA PRO A 263 -5.68 -7.18 -24.26
C PRO A 263 -6.88 -8.13 -24.47
N PRO A 264 -7.03 -9.19 -23.64
CA PRO A 264 -8.20 -10.06 -23.70
C PRO A 264 -9.46 -9.34 -23.18
N PRO A 265 -10.65 -9.65 -23.71
CA PRO A 265 -11.88 -9.00 -23.29
C PRO A 265 -12.40 -9.58 -21.97
N GLY A 266 -12.62 -8.68 -21.00
CA GLY A 266 -13.52 -8.92 -19.86
C GLY A 266 -12.84 -9.38 -18.58
N VAL A 267 -12.41 -8.42 -17.76
CA VAL A 267 -12.44 -8.53 -16.29
C VAL A 267 -12.56 -7.11 -15.72
N SER A 268 -13.58 -6.91 -14.90
CA SER A 268 -13.90 -5.63 -14.26
C SER A 268 -13.05 -5.45 -12.99
N GLY A 269 -12.29 -4.36 -12.93
CA GLY A 269 -11.64 -3.83 -11.72
C GLY A 269 -10.25 -4.40 -11.39
N ALA A 270 -9.19 -3.60 -11.59
CA ALA A 270 -7.86 -3.89 -11.04
C ALA A 270 -7.89 -3.87 -9.50
N PRO A 271 -7.04 -4.67 -8.81
CA PRO A 271 -6.87 -4.61 -7.35
C PRO A 271 -6.48 -3.18 -6.92
N ARG A 272 -7.09 -2.67 -5.85
CA ARG A 272 -6.79 -1.34 -5.30
C ARG A 272 -5.98 -1.45 -4.02
N THR A 273 -4.99 -0.58 -3.86
CA THR A 273 -4.29 -0.43 -2.57
C THR A 273 -5.19 0.23 -1.53
N LEU A 274 -4.80 0.15 -0.26
CA LEU A 274 -5.44 0.89 0.85
C LEU A 274 -5.62 2.39 0.53
N ASN A 275 -4.68 2.94 -0.24
CA ASN A 275 -4.59 4.34 -0.60
C ASN A 275 -5.48 4.72 -1.79
N GLU A 276 -5.90 3.77 -2.62
CA GLU A 276 -6.72 3.99 -3.83
C GLU A 276 -8.24 3.94 -3.59
N MET A 277 -8.69 3.61 -2.38
CA MET A 277 -10.11 3.50 -2.10
C MET A 277 -10.82 4.85 -2.09
N ILE A 278 -11.30 5.24 -3.27
CA ILE A 278 -12.33 6.27 -3.52
C ILE A 278 -13.70 5.61 -3.35
N HIS A 279 -14.55 6.13 -2.45
CA HIS A 279 -15.95 5.75 -2.42
C HIS A 279 -16.71 6.38 -3.58
N ARG A 280 -17.30 5.52 -4.42
CA ARG A 280 -18.50 5.82 -5.20
C ARG A 280 -19.63 5.07 -4.50
N ALA A 281 -20.64 5.78 -3.99
CA ALA A 281 -21.81 5.16 -3.40
C ALA A 281 -22.46 4.18 -4.41
N PRO A 282 -22.95 2.99 -3.98
CA PRO A 282 -23.69 2.10 -4.85
C PRO A 282 -25.00 2.78 -5.26
N THR A 283 -25.09 3.24 -6.50
CA THR A 283 -26.34 3.63 -7.14
C THR A 283 -27.05 2.36 -7.58
N ARG A 284 -27.65 1.64 -6.63
CA ARG A 284 -28.68 0.66 -6.97
C ARG A 284 -29.89 0.90 -6.08
N PRO A 285 -30.98 1.49 -6.60
CA PRO A 285 -32.23 1.46 -5.86
C PRO A 285 -32.66 0.00 -5.67
N PRO A 286 -33.24 -0.36 -4.51
CA PRO A 286 -33.80 -1.69 -4.32
C PRO A 286 -34.90 -1.93 -5.35
N HIS A 287 -34.78 -3.00 -6.13
CA HIS A 287 -35.90 -3.51 -6.92
C HIS A 287 -36.96 -4.00 -5.92
N LEU A 288 -37.95 -3.14 -5.67
CA LEU A 288 -39.22 -3.54 -5.11
C LEU A 288 -39.95 -4.39 -6.15
N ASN A 289 -39.84 -5.71 -6.06
CA ASN A 289 -40.74 -6.61 -6.76
C ASN A 289 -42.14 -6.44 -6.16
N HIS A 290 -42.98 -5.68 -6.86
CA HIS A 290 -44.41 -5.61 -6.60
C HIS A 290 -45.09 -6.88 -7.17
N PRO A 291 -45.91 -7.61 -6.39
CA PRO A 291 -46.77 -8.62 -6.96
C PRO A 291 -48.08 -7.97 -7.42
N GLY A 292 -48.19 -7.64 -8.70
CA GLY A 292 -49.50 -7.48 -9.37
C GLY A 292 -49.90 -8.86 -9.89
N GLY A 293 -51.08 -9.42 -9.58
CA GLY A 293 -52.38 -8.78 -9.75
C GLY A 293 -52.77 -8.96 -11.22
N GLY A 294 -53.45 -10.06 -11.51
CA GLY A 294 -53.60 -10.60 -12.86
C GLY A 294 -54.64 -9.94 -13.76
N GLU A 295 -54.67 -10.46 -14.98
CA GLU A 295 -55.84 -10.74 -15.83
C GLU A 295 -55.51 -11.97 -16.67
#